data_AF-A0A2E6KKE2-F1
#
_entry.id   AF-A0A2E6KKE2-F1
#
_cell.length_a   1.000
_cell.length_b   1.000
_cell.length_c   1.000
_cell.angle_alpha   90.00
_cell.angle_beta   90.00
_cell.angle_gamma   90.00
#
_symmetry.space_group_name_H-M   'P 1'
#
loop_
_entity.id
_entity.type
_entity.pdbx_description
1 polymer ?
#
loop_
_entity_poly.entity_id
_entity_poly.type
_entity_poly.pdbx_seq_one_letter_code
_entity_poly.pdbx_strand_id
1 'polypeptide(L)'
;MPILRQKKKDPVKRAKERLVLLIAVFFIGFSAISFRLADLTLVNVTEPENIELSEKIQNIKEDFDGFRAPILDFRNEPLALSLPLKSLYADTKYIKNPKQDAKEITKLFPSLDEKRLEKKLASGNRF
;
A
#
# COMPACT_ATOMS: atom_id res chain seq x y z
N MET A 1 56.69 -36.52 38.38
CA MET A 1 55.42 -36.14 37.72
C MET A 1 54.71 -35.09 38.56
N PRO A 2 54.74 -33.79 38.20
CA PRO A 2 53.95 -32.80 38.92
C PRO A 2 52.55 -32.70 38.30
N ILE A 3 51.55 -32.82 39.17
CA ILE A 3 50.13 -32.75 38.86
C ILE A 3 49.77 -31.31 38.51
N LEU A 4 49.17 -31.10 37.33
CA LEU A 4 48.73 -29.79 36.85
C LEU A 4 47.69 -29.20 37.80
N ARG A 5 48.09 -28.14 38.52
CA ARG A 5 47.26 -27.34 39.41
C ARG A 5 46.17 -26.64 38.60
N GLN A 6 44.97 -27.20 38.53
CA GLN A 6 43.84 -26.54 37.88
C GLN A 6 43.47 -25.26 38.65
N LYS A 7 43.65 -24.12 37.97
CA LYS A 7 43.30 -22.80 38.48
C LYS A 7 41.76 -22.66 38.50
N LYS A 8 41.15 -22.75 39.68
CA LYS A 8 39.71 -22.53 39.89
C LYS A 8 39.37 -21.10 39.40
N LYS A 9 38.71 -20.99 38.25
CA LYS A 9 38.30 -19.70 37.67
C LYS A 9 37.13 -19.14 38.49
N ASP A 10 37.27 -17.92 39.00
CA ASP A 10 36.24 -17.27 39.83
C ASP A 10 34.89 -17.22 39.09
N PRO A 11 33.78 -17.72 39.69
CA PRO A 11 32.46 -17.74 39.05
C PRO A 11 31.96 -16.32 38.75
N VAL A 12 32.30 -15.35 39.60
CA VAL A 12 31.95 -13.94 39.45
C VAL A 12 32.63 -13.32 38.22
N LYS A 13 33.89 -13.67 37.95
CA LYS A 13 34.61 -13.16 36.76
C LYS A 13 34.00 -13.67 35.47
N ARG A 14 33.63 -14.95 35.42
CA ARG A 14 32.93 -15.53 34.25
C ARG A 14 31.55 -14.93 34.02
N ALA A 15 30.80 -14.66 35.09
CA ALA A 15 29.49 -14.00 34.99
C ALA A 15 29.64 -12.58 34.42
N LYS A 16 30.65 -11.83 34.88
CA LYS A 16 30.96 -10.48 34.38
C LYS A 16 31.36 -10.50 32.90
N GLU A 17 32.21 -11.44 32.49
CA GLU A 17 32.62 -11.59 31.08
C GLU A 17 31.43 -11.88 30.15
N ARG A 18 30.53 -12.78 30.56
CA ARG A 18 29.31 -13.08 29.79
C ARG A 18 28.37 -11.88 29.71
N LEU A 19 28.23 -11.15 30.81
CA LEU A 19 27.41 -9.94 30.84
C LEU A 19 27.96 -8.88 29.87
N VAL A 20 29.27 -8.63 29.90
CA VAL A 20 29.92 -7.69 28.97
C VAL A 20 29.75 -8.12 27.52
N LEU A 21 29.87 -9.42 27.24
CA LEU A 21 29.68 -9.95 25.89
C LEU A 21 28.24 -9.77 25.40
N LEU A 22 27.25 -10.02 26.24
CA LEU A 22 25.84 -9.77 25.88
C LEU A 22 25.59 -8.29 25.61
N ILE A 23 26.09 -7.41 26.48
CA ILE A 23 25.98 -5.96 26.29
C ILE A 23 26.60 -5.54 24.96
N ALA A 24 27.78 -6.06 24.62
CA ALA A 24 28.44 -5.75 23.36
C ALA A 24 27.63 -6.21 22.14
N VAL A 25 27.05 -7.41 22.18
CA VAL A 25 26.21 -7.94 21.09
C VAL A 25 24.94 -7.10 20.92
N PHE A 26 24.25 -6.79 22.01
CA PHE A 26 23.07 -5.93 21.96
C PHE A 26 23.42 -4.53 21.47
N PHE A 27 24.54 -3.96 21.93
CA PHE A 27 25.00 -2.65 21.50
C PHE A 27 25.26 -2.59 19.99
N ILE A 28 25.91 -3.60 19.42
CA ILE A 28 26.13 -3.70 17.97
C ILE A 28 24.78 -3.81 17.22
N GLY A 29 23.86 -4.66 17.70
CA GLY A 29 22.54 -4.82 17.10
C GLY A 29 21.72 -3.53 17.10
N PHE A 30 21.63 -2.86 18.27
CA PHE A 30 20.92 -1.58 18.39
C PHE A 30 21.60 -0.46 17.61
N SER A 31 22.93 -0.45 17.52
CA SER A 31 23.65 0.51 16.69
C SER A 31 23.32 0.33 15.20
N ALA A 32 23.23 -0.91 14.70
CA ALA A 32 22.86 -1.17 13.30
C ALA A 32 21.42 -0.71 13.00
N ILE A 33 20.47 -1.00 13.90
CA ILE A 33 19.08 -0.55 13.79
C ILE A 33 19.00 0.99 13.83
N SER A 34 19.71 1.62 14.77
CA SER A 34 19.74 3.07 14.91
C SER A 34 20.34 3.75 13.69
N PHE A 35 21.41 3.18 13.13
CA PHE A 35 22.02 3.67 11.90
C PHE A 35 21.07 3.53 10.72
N ARG A 36 20.41 2.37 10.55
CA ARG A 36 19.42 2.16 9.48
C ARG A 36 18.23 3.11 9.62
N LEU A 37 17.78 3.37 10.84
CA LEU A 37 16.71 4.31 11.11
C LEU A 37 17.14 5.74 10.77
N ALA A 38 18.33 6.16 11.18
CA ALA A 38 18.88 7.48 10.84
C ALA A 38 19.06 7.66 9.33
N ASP A 39 19.55 6.63 8.62
CA ASP A 39 19.66 6.60 7.17
C ASP A 39 18.29 6.77 6.48
N LEU A 40 17.28 6.01 6.91
CA LEU A 40 15.92 6.11 6.37
C LEU A 40 15.23 7.45 6.69
N THR A 41 15.51 8.05 7.85
CA THR A 41 14.79 9.23 8.34
C THR A 41 15.49 10.56 8.09
N LEU A 42 16.81 10.58 7.92
CA LEU A 42 17.60 11.81 7.75
C LEU A 42 18.22 11.92 6.36
N VAL A 43 18.64 10.81 5.75
CA VAL A 43 19.37 10.81 4.47
C VAL A 43 18.44 10.63 3.29
N ASN A 44 17.42 9.77 3.41
CA ASN A 44 16.45 9.49 2.35
C ASN A 44 15.19 10.38 2.43
N VAL A 45 15.31 11.62 2.95
CA VAL A 45 14.20 12.61 2.96
C VAL A 45 14.17 13.38 1.64
N THR A 46 14.18 12.67 0.51
CA THR A 46 14.08 13.29 -0.82
C THR A 46 12.80 12.97 -1.56
N GLU A 47 11.93 12.12 -1.00
CA GLU A 47 10.59 11.92 -1.55
C GLU A 47 9.55 12.02 -0.42
N PRO A 48 8.42 12.71 -0.64
CA PRO A 48 7.33 12.81 0.32
C PRO A 48 6.57 11.48 0.44
N GLU A 49 7.29 10.39 0.73
CA GLU A 49 6.76 9.02 0.78
C GLU A 49 6.02 8.75 2.11
N ASN A 50 6.00 9.71 3.05
CA ASN A 50 5.34 9.53 4.35
C ASN A 50 3.81 9.69 4.29
N ILE A 51 3.28 10.26 3.21
CA ILE A 51 1.84 10.13 2.87
C ILE A 51 1.64 8.82 2.07
N GLU A 52 2.63 8.44 1.28
CA GLU A 52 2.59 7.22 0.47
C GLU A 52 2.80 5.94 1.28
N LEU A 53 3.34 5.89 2.50
CA LEU A 53 3.50 4.60 3.20
C LEU A 53 2.15 4.00 3.67
N SER A 54 1.17 4.84 4.04
CA SER A 54 -0.21 4.38 4.23
C SER A 54 -0.91 4.07 2.91
N GLU A 55 -0.60 4.83 1.85
CA GLU A 55 -1.10 4.57 0.50
C GLU A 55 -0.43 3.36 -0.14
N LYS A 56 0.81 3.00 0.19
CA LYS A 56 1.64 1.93 -0.39
C LYS A 56 1.29 0.60 0.26
N ILE A 57 0.82 0.58 1.51
CA ILE A 57 0.20 -0.63 2.06
C ILE A 57 -1.19 -0.87 1.43
N GLN A 58 -1.91 0.19 1.00
CA GLN A 58 -3.11 0.04 0.16
C GLN A 58 -2.74 -0.32 -1.30
N ASN A 59 -1.69 0.27 -1.87
CA ASN A 59 -1.26 0.10 -3.25
C ASN A 59 -0.45 -1.18 -3.46
N ILE A 60 0.17 -1.79 -2.45
CA ILE A 60 0.71 -3.16 -2.57
C ILE A 60 -0.44 -4.16 -2.77
N LYS A 61 -1.67 -3.80 -2.34
CA LYS A 61 -2.89 -4.52 -2.67
C LYS A 61 -3.49 -4.13 -4.04
N GLU A 62 -3.16 -2.96 -4.59
CA GLU A 62 -3.61 -2.51 -5.92
C GLU A 62 -2.61 -2.78 -7.06
N ASP A 63 -1.31 -2.94 -6.79
CA ASP A 63 -0.28 -3.27 -7.79
C ASP A 63 -0.29 -4.76 -8.17
N PHE A 64 -1.00 -5.57 -7.40
CA PHE A 64 -1.51 -6.86 -7.84
C PHE A 64 -2.99 -6.75 -8.23
N ASP A 65 -3.36 -5.70 -8.97
CA ASP A 65 -4.51 -5.81 -9.85
C ASP A 65 -4.17 -6.93 -10.81
N GLY A 66 -4.81 -8.09 -10.63
CA GLY A 66 -4.51 -9.33 -11.32
C GLY A 66 -4.73 -9.16 -12.81
N PHE A 67 -3.74 -8.57 -13.49
CA PHE A 67 -3.86 -8.14 -14.87
C PHE A 67 -4.07 -9.39 -15.71
N ARG A 68 -5.32 -9.59 -16.14
CA ARG A 68 -5.68 -10.74 -16.92
C ARG A 68 -5.11 -10.56 -18.32
N ALA A 69 -4.18 -11.44 -18.67
CA ALA A 69 -3.58 -11.50 -19.98
C ALA A 69 -4.65 -11.60 -21.09
N PRO A 70 -4.40 -10.98 -22.25
CA PRO A 70 -5.32 -11.03 -23.38
C PRO A 70 -5.44 -12.45 -23.92
N ILE A 71 -6.65 -12.87 -24.30
CA ILE A 71 -6.85 -14.10 -25.08
C ILE A 71 -6.79 -13.71 -26.55
N LEU A 72 -5.89 -14.37 -27.29
CA LEU A 72 -5.69 -14.17 -28.72
C LEU A 72 -6.21 -15.38 -29.51
N ASP A 73 -6.65 -15.14 -30.74
CA ASP A 73 -6.96 -16.17 -31.74
C ASP A 73 -5.68 -16.73 -32.40
N PHE A 74 -5.80 -17.76 -33.25
CA PHE A 74 -4.68 -18.33 -34.02
C PHE A 74 -3.99 -17.32 -34.97
N ARG A 75 -4.66 -16.21 -35.30
CA ARG A 75 -4.10 -15.08 -36.06
C ARG A 75 -3.56 -13.95 -35.18
N ASN A 76 -3.44 -14.17 -33.87
CA ASN A 76 -3.10 -13.17 -32.86
C ASN A 76 -4.10 -12.00 -32.73
N GLU A 77 -5.34 -12.18 -33.18
CA GLU A 77 -6.41 -11.20 -33.00
C GLU A 77 -6.99 -11.29 -31.58
N PRO A 78 -7.25 -10.17 -30.88
CA PRO A 78 -7.73 -10.20 -29.51
C PRO A 78 -9.21 -10.63 -29.44
N LEU A 79 -9.47 -11.74 -28.74
CA LEU A 79 -10.82 -12.24 -28.44
C LEU A 79 -11.34 -11.72 -27.10
N ALA A 80 -10.45 -11.53 -26.11
CA ALA A 80 -10.82 -10.98 -24.82
C ALA A 80 -9.67 -10.14 -24.23
N LEU A 81 -9.98 -8.88 -23.91
CA LEU A 81 -9.05 -7.90 -23.35
C LEU A 81 -9.60 -7.35 -22.04
N SER A 82 -8.69 -7.08 -21.10
CA SER A 82 -9.00 -6.32 -19.89
C SER A 82 -8.55 -4.89 -20.14
N LEU A 83 -9.51 -3.97 -20.26
CA LEU A 83 -9.24 -2.56 -20.51
C LEU A 83 -9.67 -1.73 -19.30
N PRO A 84 -8.87 -0.74 -18.88
CA PRO A 84 -9.30 0.19 -17.84
C PRO A 84 -10.49 0.99 -18.36
N LEU A 85 -11.64 0.83 -17.71
CA LEU A 85 -12.86 1.57 -18.01
C LEU A 85 -13.10 2.62 -16.94
N LYS A 86 -13.48 3.82 -17.38
CA LYS A 86 -13.98 4.86 -16.47
C LYS A 86 -15.48 4.67 -16.29
N SER A 87 -15.90 4.37 -15.08
CA SER A 87 -17.31 4.40 -14.70
C SER A 87 -17.71 5.80 -14.25
N LEU A 88 -18.90 6.23 -14.65
CA LEU A 88 -19.53 7.43 -14.14
C LEU A 88 -20.55 7.02 -13.08
N TYR A 89 -20.43 7.60 -11.87
CA TYR A 89 -21.36 7.37 -10.77
C TYR A 89 -21.89 8.70 -10.26
N ALA A 90 -23.07 8.68 -9.64
CA ALA A 90 -23.69 9.85 -9.03
C ALA A 90 -24.16 9.55 -7.60
N ASP A 91 -23.78 10.44 -6.67
CA ASP A 91 -24.38 10.50 -5.34
C ASP A 91 -25.45 11.59 -5.31
N THR A 92 -26.70 11.15 -5.27
CA THR A 92 -27.90 12.00 -5.38
C THR A 92 -28.06 12.98 -4.22
N LYS A 93 -27.36 12.77 -3.09
CA LYS A 93 -27.38 13.71 -1.97
C LYS A 93 -26.75 15.07 -2.30
N TYR A 94 -25.83 15.11 -3.27
CA TYR A 94 -25.16 16.34 -3.68
C TYR A 94 -25.84 17.01 -4.87
N ILE A 95 -26.91 16.42 -5.40
CA ILE A 95 -27.57 16.85 -6.62
C ILE A 95 -28.73 17.77 -6.24
N LYS A 96 -28.61 19.05 -6.58
CA LYS A 96 -29.59 20.09 -6.21
C LYS A 96 -30.77 20.13 -7.17
N ASN A 97 -30.53 19.97 -8.48
CA ASN A 97 -31.56 20.10 -9.50
C ASN A 97 -31.54 18.91 -10.46
N PRO A 98 -32.16 17.78 -10.08
CA PRO A 98 -32.07 16.53 -10.87
C PRO A 98 -32.61 16.68 -12.31
N LYS A 99 -33.55 17.60 -12.54
CA LYS A 99 -34.13 17.84 -13.86
C LYS A 99 -33.18 18.60 -14.79
N GLN A 100 -32.54 19.65 -14.28
CA GLN A 100 -31.56 20.39 -15.06
C GLN A 100 -30.30 19.56 -15.30
N ASP A 101 -29.83 18.87 -14.27
CA ASP A 101 -28.63 18.04 -14.34
C ASP A 101 -28.83 16.87 -15.32
N ALA A 102 -30.00 16.21 -15.33
CA ALA A 102 -30.32 15.20 -16.34
C ALA A 102 -30.23 15.74 -17.77
N LYS A 103 -30.81 16.91 -18.01
CA LYS A 103 -30.82 17.55 -19.33
C LYS A 103 -29.42 17.92 -19.81
N GLU A 104 -28.56 18.39 -18.91
CA GLU A 104 -27.17 18.73 -19.25
C GLU A 104 -26.32 17.47 -19.50
N ILE A 105 -26.49 16.43 -18.69
CA ILE A 105 -25.77 15.15 -18.86
C ILE A 105 -26.19 14.46 -20.17
N THR A 106 -27.49 14.44 -20.52
CA THR A 106 -27.95 13.83 -21.77
C THR A 106 -27.45 14.58 -23.01
N LYS A 107 -27.13 15.89 -22.91
CA LYS A 107 -26.46 16.60 -24.02
C LYS A 107 -25.04 16.10 -24.26
N LEU A 108 -24.31 15.76 -23.20
CA LEU A 108 -22.94 15.22 -23.28
C LEU A 108 -22.94 13.73 -23.69
N PHE A 109 -23.97 12.99 -23.26
CA PHE A 109 -24.13 11.57 -23.54
C PHE A 109 -25.50 11.30 -24.19
N PRO A 110 -25.63 11.48 -25.52
CA PRO A 110 -26.92 11.40 -26.22
C PRO A 110 -27.60 10.03 -26.19
N SER A 111 -26.85 8.98 -25.83
CA SER A 111 -27.37 7.62 -25.68
C SER A 111 -28.15 7.40 -24.37
N LEU A 112 -28.08 8.32 -23.41
CA LEU A 112 -28.82 8.21 -22.14
C LEU A 112 -30.25 8.77 -22.26
N ASP A 113 -31.21 8.03 -21.70
CA ASP A 113 -32.60 8.46 -21.57
C ASP A 113 -32.76 9.51 -20.44
N GLU A 114 -33.07 10.75 -20.81
CA GLU A 114 -33.25 11.90 -19.90
C GLU A 114 -34.28 11.60 -18.80
N LYS A 115 -35.43 11.00 -19.13
CA LYS A 115 -36.50 10.73 -18.16
C LYS A 115 -36.07 9.68 -17.15
N ARG A 116 -35.33 8.67 -17.60
CA ARG A 116 -34.80 7.62 -16.72
C ARG A 116 -33.70 8.17 -15.82
N LEU A 117 -32.86 9.07 -16.35
CA LEU A 117 -31.79 9.71 -15.60
C LEU A 117 -32.34 10.65 -14.53
N GLU A 118 -33.31 11.51 -14.85
CA GLU A 118 -33.97 12.39 -13.90
C GLU A 118 -34.55 11.60 -12.71
N LYS A 119 -35.26 10.49 -12.98
CA LYS A 119 -35.79 9.60 -11.94
C LYS A 119 -34.69 9.02 -11.05
N LYS A 120 -33.55 8.62 -11.63
CA LYS A 120 -32.42 8.10 -10.86
C LYS A 120 -31.77 9.18 -10.02
N LEU A 121 -31.55 10.37 -10.58
CA LEU A 121 -30.99 11.52 -9.87
C LEU A 121 -31.89 11.98 -8.70
N ALA A 122 -33.21 11.87 -8.86
CA ALA A 122 -34.19 12.19 -7.82
C ALA A 122 -34.44 11.05 -6.81
N SER A 123 -33.91 9.84 -7.04
CA SER A 123 -34.25 8.66 -6.23
C SER A 123 -33.70 8.66 -4.81
N GLY A 124 -32.74 9.53 -4.49
CA GLY A 124 -32.05 9.58 -3.20
C GLY A 124 -31.04 8.45 -2.97
N ASN A 125 -30.89 7.54 -3.94
CA ASN A 125 -29.91 6.46 -3.91
C ASN A 125 -28.65 6.81 -4.72
N ARG A 126 -27.53 6.21 -4.35
CA ARG A 126 -26.28 6.23 -5.14
C ARG A 126 -26.41 5.27 -6.32
N PHE A 127 -25.93 5.65 -7.49
CA PHE A 127 -25.96 4.80 -8.69
C PHE A 127 -24.83 5.09 -9.66
#